data_AF-A0A5P1RBE5-F1
#
_entry.id   AF-A0A5P1RBE5-F1
#
_cell.length_a   1.000
_cell.length_b   1.000
_cell.length_c   1.000
_cell.angle_alpha   90.00
_cell.angle_beta   90.00
_cell.angle_gamma   90.00
#
_symmetry.space_group_name_H-M   'P 1'
#
loop_
_entity.id
_entity.type
_entity.pdbx_description
1 polymer ?
#
loop_
_entity_poly.entity_id
_entity_poly.type
_entity_poly.pdbx_seq_one_letter_code
_entity_poly.pdbx_strand_id
1 'polypeptide(L)'
;MESALIALAGVLIGILCNEHFRRRNRIEFYSQKIFDKRLSVYENLFVMLQNGYEIVCEVMEDEDSTEDERKDAIRAVMAPLAELLDTNAFYLDEYVTVHALVAFVGASEVMNHSEELEREAARSGVRESYREVKELIISESGATEVFKHFKAISKSKPDTAITRRMKELKKNRV
;
A
#
# COMPACT_ATOMS: atom_id res chain seq x y z
N MET A 1 -58.73 -23.52 8.21
CA MET A 1 -57.72 -22.88 9.09
C MET A 1 -56.30 -23.16 8.64
N GLU A 2 -55.98 -24.38 8.20
CA GLU A 2 -54.63 -24.74 7.73
C GLU A 2 -54.12 -23.87 6.56
N SER A 3 -54.92 -23.62 5.52
CA SER A 3 -54.48 -22.74 4.41
C SER A 3 -54.21 -21.30 4.84
N ALA A 4 -54.94 -20.79 5.83
CA ALA A 4 -54.71 -19.44 6.36
C ALA A 4 -53.42 -19.36 7.18
N LEU A 5 -53.10 -20.41 7.94
CA LEU A 5 -51.84 -20.56 8.66
C LEU A 5 -50.64 -20.69 7.71
N ILE A 6 -50.78 -21.47 6.63
CA ILE A 6 -49.74 -21.61 5.60
C ILE A 6 -49.48 -20.27 4.90
N ALA A 7 -50.54 -19.52 4.57
CA ALA A 7 -50.40 -18.19 3.97
C ALA A 7 -49.70 -17.20 4.93
N LEU A 8 -50.08 -17.19 6.22
CA LEU A 8 -49.44 -16.36 7.24
C LEU A 8 -47.95 -16.70 7.40
N ALA A 9 -47.61 -17.99 7.45
CA ALA A 9 -46.23 -18.46 7.52
C ALA A 9 -45.43 -18.02 6.29
N GLY A 10 -46.00 -18.11 5.09
CA GLY A 10 -45.38 -17.62 3.85
C GLY A 10 -45.07 -16.12 3.89
N VAL A 11 -46.00 -15.30 4.40
CA VAL A 11 -45.79 -13.85 4.57
C VAL A 11 -44.66 -13.58 5.57
N LEU A 12 -44.66 -14.25 6.73
CA LEU A 12 -43.62 -14.07 7.74
C LEU A 12 -42.22 -14.48 7.23
N ILE A 13 -42.13 -15.62 6.54
CA ILE A 13 -40.88 -16.07 5.90
C ILE A 13 -40.44 -15.07 4.83
N GLY A 14 -41.37 -14.57 4.01
CA GLY A 14 -41.08 -13.55 3.00
C GLY A 14 -40.51 -12.26 3.61
N ILE A 15 -41.09 -11.78 4.71
CA ILE A 15 -40.60 -10.60 5.44
C ILE A 15 -39.19 -10.85 6.00
N LEU A 16 -38.96 -12.01 6.62
CA LEU A 16 -37.65 -12.36 7.19
C LEU A 16 -36.57 -12.50 6.12
N CYS A 17 -36.87 -13.19 5.01
CA CYS A 17 -35.96 -13.31 3.88
C CYS A 17 -35.66 -11.93 3.27
N ASN A 18 -36.68 -11.11 3.03
CA ASN A 18 -36.50 -9.78 2.46
C ASN A 18 -35.64 -8.88 3.35
N GLU A 19 -35.88 -8.88 4.66
CA GLU A 19 -35.06 -8.10 5.59
C GLU A 19 -33.63 -8.64 5.69
N HIS A 20 -33.44 -9.96 5.63
CA HIS A 20 -32.10 -10.57 5.58
C HIS A 20 -31.33 -10.13 4.33
N PHE A 21 -31.92 -10.24 3.14
CA PHE A 21 -31.32 -9.76 1.90
C PHE A 21 -31.06 -8.25 1.95
N ARG A 22 -31.99 -7.45 2.47
CA ARG A 22 -31.83 -6.00 2.60
C ARG A 22 -30.70 -5.60 3.56
N ARG A 23 -30.49 -6.35 4.64
CA ARG A 23 -29.35 -6.14 5.56
C ARG A 23 -28.04 -6.52 4.90
N ARG A 24 -27.99 -7.68 4.23
CA ARG A 24 -26.79 -8.14 3.53
C ARG A 24 -26.38 -7.18 2.41
N ASN A 25 -27.32 -6.72 1.60
CA ASN A 25 -27.08 -5.73 0.55
C ASN A 25 -26.57 -4.38 1.12
N ARG A 26 -27.09 -3.95 2.28
CA ARG A 26 -26.59 -2.74 2.96
C ARG A 26 -25.15 -2.92 3.42
N ILE A 27 -24.83 -4.04 4.07
CA ILE A 27 -23.47 -4.34 4.52
C ILE A 27 -22.52 -4.39 3.34
N GLU A 28 -22.89 -5.06 2.26
CA GLU A 28 -22.10 -5.15 1.02
C GLU A 28 -21.84 -3.77 0.41
N PHE A 29 -22.87 -2.93 0.33
CA PHE A 29 -22.75 -1.57 -0.19
C PHE A 29 -21.82 -0.67 0.66
N TYR A 30 -21.96 -0.71 1.99
CA TYR A 30 -21.06 0.07 2.86
C TYR A 30 -19.63 -0.49 2.84
N SER A 31 -19.48 -1.81 2.79
CA SER A 31 -18.17 -2.46 2.69
C SER A 31 -17.47 -2.06 1.40
N GLN A 32 -18.19 -2.04 0.28
CA GLN A 32 -17.65 -1.57 -1.00
C GLN A 32 -17.20 -0.11 -0.92
N LYS A 33 -18.02 0.80 -0.37
CA LYS A 33 -17.64 2.21 -0.24
C LYS A 33 -16.39 2.42 0.61
N ILE A 34 -16.28 1.70 1.73
CA ILE A 34 -15.09 1.77 2.60
C ILE A 34 -13.88 1.19 1.88
N PHE A 35 -14.05 0.06 1.20
CA PHE A 35 -12.98 -0.57 0.41
C PHE A 35 -12.47 0.36 -0.70
N ASP A 36 -13.36 0.93 -1.51
CA ASP A 36 -13.00 1.83 -2.61
C ASP A 36 -12.26 3.06 -2.08
N LYS A 37 -12.75 3.64 -0.97
CA LYS A 37 -12.06 4.78 -0.34
C LYS A 37 -10.69 4.37 0.21
N ARG A 38 -10.60 3.25 0.92
CA ARG A 38 -9.33 2.70 1.41
C ARG A 38 -8.34 2.48 0.26
N LEU A 39 -8.75 1.80 -0.80
CA LEU A 39 -7.91 1.53 -1.96
C LEU A 39 -7.40 2.84 -2.58
N SER A 40 -8.26 3.84 -2.77
CA SER A 40 -7.83 5.15 -3.31
C SER A 40 -6.79 5.87 -2.43
N VAL A 41 -6.88 5.70 -1.11
CA VAL A 41 -5.90 6.27 -0.16
C VAL A 41 -4.56 5.57 -0.30
N TYR A 42 -4.56 4.23 -0.37
CA TYR A 42 -3.33 3.46 -0.58
C TYR A 42 -2.70 3.73 -1.95
N GLU A 43 -3.50 3.93 -3.00
CA GLU A 43 -3.01 4.32 -4.33
C GLU A 43 -2.33 5.70 -4.28
N ASN A 44 -2.97 6.69 -3.64
CA ASN A 44 -2.38 8.01 -3.46
C ASN A 44 -1.08 7.95 -2.65
N LEU A 45 -1.06 7.17 -1.56
CA LEU A 45 0.15 6.96 -0.75
C LEU A 45 1.27 6.33 -1.58
N PHE A 46 0.95 5.33 -2.41
CA PHE A 46 1.93 4.67 -3.27
C PHE A 46 2.56 5.66 -4.27
N VAL A 47 1.73 6.46 -4.94
CA VAL A 47 2.21 7.47 -5.91
C VAL A 47 3.06 8.52 -5.21
N MET A 48 2.61 9.00 -4.06
CA MET A 48 3.32 10.02 -3.29
C MET A 48 4.69 9.53 -2.80
N LEU A 49 4.74 8.29 -2.31
CA LEU A 49 5.99 7.65 -1.90
C LEU A 49 6.94 7.47 -3.10
N GLN A 50 6.41 7.09 -4.26
CA GLN A 50 7.22 6.94 -5.47
C GLN A 50 7.82 8.28 -5.94
N ASN A 51 7.01 9.33 -6.00
CA ASN A 51 7.48 10.66 -6.36
C ASN A 51 8.50 11.21 -5.34
N GLY A 52 8.24 10.98 -4.05
CA GLY A 52 9.17 11.35 -2.98
C GLY A 52 10.51 10.62 -3.10
N TYR A 53 10.48 9.34 -3.48
CA TYR A 53 11.70 8.55 -3.66
C TYR A 53 12.58 9.04 -4.81
N GLU A 54 12.01 9.60 -5.88
CA GLU A 54 12.79 10.21 -6.97
C GLU A 54 13.65 11.38 -6.45
N ILE A 55 13.05 12.30 -5.68
CA ILE A 55 13.76 13.42 -5.04
C ILE A 55 14.79 12.90 -4.03
N VAL A 56 14.45 11.88 -3.26
CA VAL A 56 15.35 11.25 -2.29
C VAL A 56 16.60 10.66 -2.97
N CYS A 57 16.46 10.09 -4.17
CA CYS A 57 17.61 9.60 -4.94
C CYS A 57 18.56 10.73 -5.32
N GLU A 58 18.02 11.88 -5.76
CA GLU A 58 18.82 13.06 -6.07
C GLU A 58 19.57 13.56 -4.82
N VAL A 59 18.90 13.64 -3.67
CA VAL A 59 19.51 14.07 -2.40
C VAL A 59 20.65 13.14 -1.94
N MET A 60 20.53 11.83 -2.16
CA MET A 60 21.57 10.85 -1.80
C MET A 60 22.81 10.88 -2.71
N GLU A 61 22.73 11.59 -3.83
CA GLU A 61 23.81 11.74 -4.82
C GLU A 61 24.37 13.17 -4.85
N ASP A 62 23.76 14.10 -4.09
CA ASP A 62 24.15 15.51 -4.05
C ASP A 62 25.35 15.76 -3.13
N GLU A 63 26.53 15.89 -3.75
CA GLU A 63 27.78 16.21 -3.08
C GLU A 63 27.98 17.70 -2.80
N ASP A 64 27.25 18.57 -3.51
CA ASP A 64 27.45 20.02 -3.47
C ASP A 64 26.69 20.67 -2.31
N SER A 65 25.55 20.10 -1.93
CA SER A 65 24.72 20.59 -0.82
C SER A 65 25.33 20.30 0.56
N THR A 66 25.01 21.17 1.51
CA THR A 66 25.25 20.92 2.94
C THR A 66 24.27 19.88 3.50
N GLU A 67 24.59 19.31 4.66
CA GLU A 67 23.67 18.39 5.35
C GLU A 67 22.33 19.04 5.68
N ASP A 68 22.32 20.31 6.07
CA ASP A 68 21.09 21.03 6.41
C ASP A 68 20.21 21.27 5.17
N GLU A 69 20.81 21.62 4.02
CA GLU A 69 20.09 21.74 2.75
C GLU A 69 19.49 20.39 2.30
N ARG A 70 20.24 19.30 2.45
CA ARG A 70 19.72 17.95 2.20
C ARG A 70 18.57 17.60 3.15
N LYS A 71 18.68 17.93 4.44
CA LYS A 71 17.59 17.72 5.41
C LYS A 71 16.35 18.50 5.05
N ASP A 72 16.49 19.74 4.58
CA ASP A 72 15.37 20.56 4.15
C ASP A 72 14.69 19.99 2.90
N ALA A 73 15.46 19.46 1.95
CA ALA A 73 14.92 18.72 0.80
C ALA A 73 14.13 17.48 1.24
N ILE A 74 14.68 16.67 2.16
CA ILE A 74 13.97 15.50 2.71
C ILE A 74 12.70 15.91 3.47
N ARG A 75 12.75 16.99 4.27
CA ARG A 75 11.56 17.54 4.96
C ARG A 75 10.49 17.98 3.98
N ALA A 76 10.86 18.59 2.85
CA ALA A 76 9.92 19.00 1.81
C ALA A 76 9.19 17.81 1.17
N VAL A 77 9.81 16.63 1.14
CA VAL A 77 9.17 15.37 0.74
C VAL A 77 8.31 14.78 1.86
N MET A 78 8.83 14.76 3.08
CA MET A 78 8.18 14.10 4.22
C MET A 78 6.96 14.86 4.75
N ALA A 79 6.95 16.20 4.71
CA ALA A 79 5.85 16.98 5.29
C ALA A 79 4.52 16.76 4.55
N PRO A 80 4.46 16.82 3.20
CA PRO A 80 3.24 16.45 2.47
C PRO A 80 2.84 14.98 2.70
N LEU A 81 3.82 14.07 2.83
CA LEU A 81 3.55 12.66 3.11
C LEU A 81 2.89 12.50 4.49
N ALA A 82 3.41 13.17 5.52
CA ALA A 82 2.83 13.19 6.85
C ALA A 82 1.40 13.76 6.83
N GLU A 83 1.16 14.85 6.11
CA GLU A 83 -0.18 15.43 5.97
C GLU A 83 -1.17 14.44 5.32
N LEU A 84 -0.74 13.71 4.28
CA LEU A 84 -1.56 12.67 3.66
C LEU A 84 -1.90 11.56 4.65
N LEU A 85 -0.90 11.09 5.42
CA LEU A 85 -1.06 10.03 6.41
C LEU A 85 -2.03 10.45 7.52
N ASP A 86 -1.86 11.64 8.08
CA ASP A 86 -2.72 12.18 9.13
C ASP A 86 -4.16 12.37 8.66
N THR A 87 -4.33 12.97 7.47
CA THR A 87 -5.66 13.24 6.90
C THR A 87 -6.43 11.94 6.63
N ASN A 88 -5.72 10.85 6.34
CA ASN A 88 -6.33 9.58 5.95
C ASN A 88 -6.11 8.46 6.98
N ALA A 89 -5.74 8.80 8.22
CA ALA A 89 -5.42 7.83 9.28
C ALA A 89 -6.54 6.79 9.51
N PHE A 90 -7.81 7.17 9.30
CA PHE A 90 -8.94 6.24 9.41
C PHE A 90 -8.88 5.07 8.41
N TYR A 91 -8.26 5.27 7.24
CA TYR A 91 -8.20 4.28 6.16
C TYR A 91 -6.84 3.58 6.04
N LEU A 92 -5.86 4.01 6.82
CA LEU A 92 -4.50 3.51 6.77
C LEU A 92 -4.21 2.59 7.94
N ASP A 93 -3.37 1.60 7.69
CA ASP A 93 -2.80 0.79 8.75
C ASP A 93 -1.70 1.58 9.48
N GLU A 94 -1.58 1.36 10.78
CA GLU A 94 -0.61 2.07 11.64
C GLU A 94 0.83 1.73 11.25
N TYR A 95 1.12 0.47 10.92
CA TYR A 95 2.46 0.06 10.51
C TYR A 95 2.80 0.64 9.15
N VAL A 96 1.86 0.65 8.20
CA VAL A 96 2.06 1.34 6.91
C VAL A 96 2.42 2.80 7.13
N THR A 97 1.69 3.47 8.01
CA THR A 97 1.89 4.89 8.34
C THR A 97 3.29 5.15 8.90
N VAL A 98 3.70 4.38 9.91
CA VAL A 98 5.01 4.54 10.54
C VAL A 98 6.13 4.25 9.54
N HIS A 99 6.05 3.14 8.81
CA HIS A 99 7.06 2.77 7.82
C HIS A 99 7.17 3.83 6.71
N ALA A 100 6.04 4.32 6.19
CA ALA A 100 6.04 5.35 5.16
C ALA A 100 6.69 6.65 5.64
N LEU A 101 6.41 7.06 6.88
CA LEU A 101 6.99 8.29 7.45
C LEU A 101 8.50 8.18 7.64
N VAL A 102 9.01 7.03 8.07
CA VAL A 102 10.45 6.86 8.35
C VAL A 102 11.28 6.44 7.13
N ALA A 103 10.64 6.13 6.00
CA ALA A 103 11.28 5.55 4.82
C ALA A 103 12.48 6.35 4.30
N PHE A 104 12.49 7.68 4.51
CA PHE A 104 13.47 8.60 3.93
C PHE A 104 14.35 9.33 4.96
N VAL A 105 14.18 9.09 6.26
CA VAL A 105 14.88 9.84 7.32
C VAL A 105 16.40 9.77 7.17
N GLY A 106 16.94 8.60 6.83
CA GLY A 106 18.38 8.38 6.66
C GLY A 106 18.99 8.92 5.35
N ALA A 107 18.18 9.42 4.41
CA ALA A 107 18.69 9.83 3.10
C ALA A 107 19.60 11.06 3.14
N SER A 108 19.30 12.02 4.02
CA SER A 108 20.10 13.25 4.15
C SER A 108 21.52 13.03 4.67
N GLU A 109 21.74 11.90 5.35
CA GLU A 109 23.00 11.56 6.02
C GLU A 109 23.96 10.77 5.13
N VAL A 110 23.50 10.27 3.97
CA VAL A 110 24.30 9.43 3.06
C VAL A 110 25.65 10.07 2.74
N MET A 111 25.67 11.37 2.42
CA MET A 111 26.87 12.08 2.01
C MET A 111 27.79 12.48 3.17
N ASN A 112 27.36 12.27 4.42
CA ASN A 112 28.19 12.53 5.60
C ASN A 112 29.26 11.46 5.82
N HIS A 113 29.08 10.28 5.22
CA HIS A 113 30.06 9.21 5.24
C HIS A 113 31.27 9.57 4.36
N SER A 114 32.48 9.37 4.88
CA SER A 114 33.72 9.65 4.14
C SER A 114 34.12 8.54 3.19
N GLU A 115 33.73 7.30 3.48
CA GLU A 115 34.06 6.12 2.67
C GLU A 115 32.92 5.76 1.71
N GLU A 116 33.26 5.47 0.45
CA GLU A 116 32.25 5.09 -0.55
C GLU A 116 31.51 3.80 -0.19
N LEU A 117 32.17 2.88 0.51
CA LEU A 117 31.54 1.65 1.00
C LEU A 117 30.41 1.95 1.98
N GLU A 118 30.62 2.89 2.89
CA GLU A 118 29.62 3.31 3.88
C GLU A 118 28.47 4.08 3.21
N ARG A 119 28.79 4.96 2.24
CA ARG A 119 27.78 5.66 1.43
C ARG A 119 26.86 4.68 0.71
N GLU A 120 27.43 3.66 0.06
CA GLU A 120 26.63 2.67 -0.65
C GLU A 120 25.79 1.80 0.31
N ALA A 121 26.32 1.48 1.49
CA ALA A 121 25.55 0.79 2.53
C ALA A 121 24.36 1.65 3.01
N ALA A 122 24.56 2.94 3.25
CA ALA A 122 23.51 3.88 3.63
C ALA A 122 22.44 4.03 2.53
N ARG A 123 22.86 4.21 1.27
CA ARG A 123 21.95 4.21 0.10
C ARG A 123 21.15 2.92 0.02
N SER A 124 21.80 1.77 0.23
CA SER A 124 21.13 0.47 0.22
C SER A 124 20.07 0.37 1.33
N GLY A 125 20.34 0.90 2.52
CA GLY A 125 19.36 0.93 3.62
C GLY A 125 18.11 1.75 3.30
N VAL A 126 18.28 2.93 2.68
CA VAL A 126 17.15 3.75 2.23
C VAL A 126 16.37 3.05 1.11
N ARG A 127 17.07 2.47 0.13
CA ARG A 127 16.47 1.67 -0.97
C ARG A 127 15.67 0.49 -0.44
N GLU A 128 16.18 -0.20 0.57
CA GLU A 128 15.50 -1.32 1.22
C GLU A 128 14.25 -0.85 1.96
N SER A 129 14.37 0.21 2.77
CA SER A 129 13.23 0.81 3.49
C SER A 129 12.11 1.20 2.52
N TYR A 130 12.44 1.86 1.40
CA TYR A 130 11.47 2.20 0.35
C TYR A 130 10.82 0.96 -0.27
N ARG A 131 11.59 -0.09 -0.55
CA ARG A 131 11.06 -1.36 -1.09
C ARG A 131 10.08 -2.00 -0.12
N GLU A 132 10.44 -2.08 1.15
CA GLU A 132 9.61 -2.68 2.20
C GLU A 132 8.27 -1.94 2.36
N VAL A 133 8.30 -0.61 2.41
CA VAL A 133 7.09 0.21 2.50
C VAL A 133 6.16 -0.03 1.32
N LYS A 134 6.69 -0.12 0.09
CA LYS A 134 5.89 -0.43 -1.09
C LYS A 134 5.24 -1.80 -1.01
N GLU A 135 5.98 -2.80 -0.58
CA GLU A 135 5.44 -4.15 -0.39
C GLU A 135 4.34 -4.14 0.66
N LEU A 136 4.52 -3.40 1.76
CA LEU A 136 3.55 -3.23 2.82
C LEU A 136 2.26 -2.56 2.31
N ILE A 137 2.37 -1.43 1.60
CA ILE A 137 1.26 -0.73 0.93
C ILE A 137 0.46 -1.68 0.02
N ILE A 138 1.14 -2.45 -0.83
CA ILE A 138 0.47 -3.38 -1.75
C ILE A 138 -0.21 -4.54 -1.00
N SER A 139 0.40 -5.02 0.08
CA SER A 139 -0.17 -6.09 0.90
C SER A 139 -1.42 -5.62 1.67
N GLU A 140 -1.36 -4.43 2.28
CA GLU A 140 -2.43 -3.89 3.13
C GLU A 140 -3.55 -3.19 2.35
N SER A 141 -3.31 -2.76 1.11
CA SER A 141 -4.35 -2.15 0.27
C SER A 141 -5.47 -3.12 -0.14
N GLY A 142 -5.25 -4.44 -0.02
CA GLY A 142 -6.14 -5.46 -0.56
C GLY A 142 -5.99 -5.70 -2.07
N ALA A 143 -5.15 -4.92 -2.76
CA ALA A 143 -4.89 -5.06 -4.19
C ALA A 143 -4.33 -6.46 -4.54
N THR A 144 -3.55 -7.06 -3.64
CA THR A 144 -2.98 -8.41 -3.83
C THR A 144 -4.06 -9.48 -4.06
N GLU A 145 -5.17 -9.44 -3.31
CA GLU A 145 -6.25 -10.42 -3.46
C GLU A 145 -7.04 -10.20 -4.75
N VAL A 146 -7.27 -8.94 -5.11
CA VAL A 146 -7.89 -8.56 -6.38
C VAL A 146 -7.05 -9.02 -7.57
N PHE A 147 -5.73 -8.82 -7.53
CA PHE A 147 -4.82 -9.29 -8.57
C PHE A 147 -4.77 -10.81 -8.67
N LYS A 148 -4.84 -11.54 -7.55
CA LYS A 148 -4.97 -13.01 -7.56
C LYS A 148 -6.25 -13.44 -8.28
N HIS A 149 -7.38 -12.79 -8.01
CA HIS A 149 -8.64 -13.05 -8.71
C HIS A 149 -8.53 -12.79 -10.22
N PHE A 150 -8.00 -11.63 -10.63
CA PHE A 150 -7.82 -11.34 -12.05
C PHE A 150 -6.86 -12.29 -12.76
N LYS A 151 -5.80 -12.74 -12.07
CA LYS A 151 -4.88 -13.74 -12.59
C LYS A 151 -5.55 -15.10 -12.80
N ALA A 152 -6.43 -15.51 -11.89
CA ALA A 152 -7.20 -16.74 -12.03
C ALA A 152 -8.16 -16.68 -13.23
N ILE A 153 -8.82 -15.53 -13.44
CA ILE A 153 -9.76 -15.32 -14.56
C ILE A 153 -9.02 -15.27 -15.90
N SER A 154 -7.97 -14.44 -16.00
CA SER A 154 -7.19 -14.25 -17.23
C SER A 154 -6.33 -15.46 -17.61
N LYS A 155 -6.08 -16.38 -16.65
CA LYS A 155 -5.12 -17.48 -16.78
C LYS A 155 -3.72 -17.01 -17.20
N SER A 156 -3.38 -15.75 -16.94
CA SER A 156 -2.12 -15.14 -17.35
C SER A 156 -0.93 -15.80 -16.64
N LYS A 157 -0.02 -16.37 -17.43
CA LYS A 157 1.22 -16.99 -16.98
C LYS A 157 2.38 -16.46 -17.82
N PRO A 158 2.83 -15.21 -17.59
CA PRO A 158 3.97 -14.67 -18.31
C PRO A 158 5.20 -15.55 -18.05
N ASP A 159 5.85 -15.97 -19.13
CA ASP A 159 7.05 -16.81 -19.11
C ASP A 159 8.11 -16.32 -20.10
N THR A 160 8.52 -15.06 -19.92
CA THR A 160 9.69 -14.50 -20.60
C THR A 160 10.98 -14.92 -19.88
N ALA A 161 12.12 -14.85 -20.57
CA ALA A 161 13.44 -15.14 -19.98
C ALA A 161 13.68 -14.36 -18.68
N ILE A 162 13.27 -13.09 -18.64
CA ILE A 162 13.38 -12.21 -17.46
C ILE A 162 12.51 -12.76 -16.31
N THR A 163 11.25 -13.13 -16.58
CA THR A 163 10.37 -13.66 -15.53
C THR A 163 10.84 -15.01 -14.99
N ARG A 164 11.45 -15.88 -15.82
CA ARG A 164 12.09 -17.12 -15.36
C ARG A 164 13.26 -16.82 -14.42
N ARG A 165 14.16 -15.93 -14.84
CA ARG A 165 15.31 -15.53 -14.01
C ARG A 165 14.87 -14.94 -12.66
N MET A 166 13.82 -14.10 -12.65
CA MET A 166 13.26 -13.54 -11.43
C MET A 166 12.71 -14.63 -10.48
N LYS A 167 12.00 -15.63 -11.01
CA LYS A 167 11.47 -16.76 -10.20
C LYS A 167 12.61 -17.57 -9.58
N GLU A 168 13.69 -17.83 -10.33
CA GLU A 168 14.89 -18.52 -9.82
C GLU A 168 15.55 -17.75 -8.67
N LEU A 169 15.76 -16.45 -8.85
CA LEU A 169 16.38 -15.60 -7.83
C LEU A 169 15.56 -15.55 -6.53
N LYS A 170 14.22 -15.52 -6.63
CA LYS A 170 13.34 -15.59 -5.45
C LYS A 170 13.44 -16.93 -4.71
N LYS A 171 13.60 -18.04 -5.44
CA LYS A 171 13.72 -19.37 -4.83
C LYS A 171 15.06 -19.55 -4.09
N ASN A 172 16.11 -18.90 -4.56
CA ASN A 172 17.46 -18.98 -3.97
C ASN A 172 17.68 -18.00 -2.80
N ARG A 173 16.67 -17.19 -2.44
CA ARG A 173 16.68 -16.27 -1.28
C ARG A 173 16.15 -16.89 0.01
N VAL A 174 15.85 -18.20 0.01
CA VAL A 174 15.41 -19.00 1.17
C VAL A 174 16.59 -19.74 1.76
#